data_AF-A0A7H9HMH0-F1
#
_entry.id   AF-A0A7H9HMH0-F1
#
_cell.length_a   1.000
_cell.length_b   1.000
_cell.length_c   1.000
_cell.angle_alpha   90.00
_cell.angle_beta   90.00
_cell.angle_gamma   90.00
#
_symmetry.space_group_name_H-M   'P 1'
#
loop_
_entity.id
_entity.type
_entity.pdbx_description
1 polymer ?
#
loop_
_entity_poly.entity_id
_entity_poly.type
_entity_poly.pdbx_seq_one_letter_code
_entity_poly.pdbx_strand_id
1 'polypeptide(L)'
;MARYGATSTNPAKSASARGSYLRVSFKNTRETAQAINGWELQKAQKYLGQVLEHQRAIPFRRFNSSIGRTAQGKEFGVTKARWPAKSVKLSSRQRGRIAAQKRIAA
;
A
#
# COMPACT_ATOMS: atom_id res chain seq x y z
N MET A 1 -16.72 13.29 -13.87
CA MET A 1 -15.38 13.34 -13.23
C MET A 1 -15.47 12.76 -11.82
N ALA A 2 -14.69 11.74 -11.47
CA ALA A 2 -14.79 11.10 -10.15
C ALA A 2 -13.99 11.87 -9.08
N ARG A 3 -14.65 12.30 -8.00
CA ARG A 3 -14.05 13.13 -6.94
C ARG A 3 -12.98 12.38 -6.13
N TYR A 4 -11.79 12.94 -5.97
CA TYR A 4 -10.73 12.37 -5.14
C TYR A 4 -10.87 12.83 -3.68
N GLY A 5 -10.50 11.99 -2.72
CA GLY A 5 -10.62 12.32 -1.29
C GLY A 5 -9.60 13.34 -0.79
N ALA A 6 -8.47 13.51 -1.48
CA ALA A 6 -7.48 14.53 -1.21
C ALA A 6 -7.23 15.35 -2.48
N THR A 7 -7.32 16.67 -2.37
CA THR A 7 -6.99 17.61 -3.45
C THR A 7 -5.53 18.02 -3.31
N SER A 8 -4.73 17.83 -4.36
CA SER A 8 -3.32 18.23 -4.36
C SER A 8 -3.19 19.75 -4.49
N THR A 9 -2.38 20.37 -3.63
CA THR A 9 -2.08 21.81 -3.69
C THR A 9 -1.40 22.23 -4.99
N ASN A 10 -0.60 21.35 -5.60
CA ASN A 10 0.00 21.58 -6.92
C ASN A 10 -0.32 20.41 -7.87
N PRO A 11 -1.29 20.57 -8.80
CA PRO A 11 -1.71 19.50 -9.69
C PRO A 11 -0.63 19.12 -10.72
N ALA A 12 0.27 20.04 -11.11
CA ALA A 12 1.28 19.78 -12.13
C ALA A 12 2.39 18.82 -11.66
N LYS A 13 2.73 18.84 -10.37
CA LYS A 13 3.77 17.97 -9.78
C LYS A 13 3.20 16.73 -9.07
N SER A 14 1.88 16.57 -9.10
CA SER A 14 1.16 15.51 -8.41
C SER A 14 0.60 14.49 -9.40
N ALA A 15 0.65 13.22 -9.04
CA ALA A 15 0.08 12.14 -9.85
C ALA A 15 -0.99 11.41 -9.04
N SER A 16 -2.10 11.08 -9.68
CA SER A 16 -3.25 10.44 -9.03
C SER A 16 -3.65 9.18 -9.80
N ALA A 17 -3.85 8.09 -9.07
CA ALA A 17 -4.36 6.85 -9.65
C ALA A 17 -5.56 6.35 -8.86
N ARG A 18 -6.50 5.75 -9.58
CA ARG A 18 -7.69 5.11 -9.04
C ARG A 18 -7.87 3.75 -9.69
N GLY A 19 -8.41 2.80 -8.93
CA GLY A 19 -8.99 1.58 -9.48
C GLY A 19 -10.34 1.33 -8.82
N SER A 20 -11.36 1.09 -9.64
CA SER A 20 -12.73 0.82 -9.20
C SER A 20 -13.03 -0.67 -9.29
N TYR A 21 -13.94 -1.18 -8.45
CA TYR A 21 -14.44 -2.57 -8.47
C TYR A 21 -13.35 -3.66 -8.47
N LEU A 22 -12.33 -3.46 -7.64
CA LEU A 22 -11.22 -4.40 -7.53
C LEU A 22 -11.63 -5.58 -6.64
N ARG A 23 -11.44 -6.82 -7.14
CA ARG A 23 -11.74 -8.07 -6.42
C ARG A 23 -10.69 -8.37 -5.34
N VAL A 24 -10.57 -7.50 -4.34
CA VAL A 24 -9.64 -7.64 -3.21
C VAL A 24 -10.36 -7.44 -1.88
N SER A 25 -9.82 -8.01 -0.80
CA SER A 25 -10.34 -7.76 0.54
C SER A 25 -10.08 -6.31 0.95
N PHE A 26 -11.14 -5.61 1.36
CA PHE A 26 -11.04 -4.24 1.86
C PHE A 26 -10.12 -4.14 3.08
N LYS A 27 -10.30 -5.04 4.06
CA LYS A 27 -9.57 -5.02 5.34
C LYS A 27 -8.06 -5.12 5.13
N ASN A 28 -7.62 -6.03 4.27
CA ASN A 28 -6.19 -6.23 3.98
C ASN A 28 -5.58 -5.05 3.21
N THR A 29 -6.34 -4.51 2.26
CA THR A 29 -5.87 -3.41 1.40
C THR A 29 -5.73 -2.11 2.19
N ARG A 30 -6.61 -1.87 3.16
CA ARG A 30 -6.54 -0.70 4.06
C ARG A 30 -5.27 -0.71 4.91
N GLU A 31 -4.95 -1.84 5.55
CA GLU A 31 -3.75 -1.95 6.38
C GLU A 31 -2.48 -1.86 5.53
N THR A 32 -2.48 -2.45 4.33
CA THR A 32 -1.39 -2.32 3.35
C THR A 32 -1.17 -0.85 2.94
N ALA A 33 -2.25 -0.12 2.65
CA ALA A 33 -2.17 1.30 2.29
C ALA A 33 -1.67 2.17 3.45
N GLN A 34 -2.06 1.85 4.68
CA GLN A 34 -1.59 2.57 5.87
C GLN A 34 -0.10 2.33 6.13
N ALA A 35 0.40 1.11 5.90
CA ALA A 35 1.80 0.77 6.10
C ALA A 35 2.75 1.56 5.19
N ILE A 36 2.30 1.91 3.98
CA ILE A 36 3.08 2.65 2.98
C ILE A 36 2.78 4.15 2.96
N ASN A 37 1.92 4.64 3.86
CA ASN A 37 1.52 6.04 3.89
C ASN A 37 2.70 6.90 4.40
N GLY A 38 3.01 7.99 3.70
CA GLY A 38 4.13 8.88 4.02
C GLY A 38 5.51 8.38 3.56
N TRP A 39 5.60 7.25 2.86
CA TRP A 39 6.87 6.74 2.33
C TRP A 39 7.14 7.22 0.90
N GLU A 40 8.43 7.42 0.62
CA GLU A 40 8.92 7.62 -0.74
C GLU A 40 8.57 6.42 -1.64
N LEU A 41 8.34 6.69 -2.93
CA LEU A 41 7.90 5.69 -3.89
C LEU A 41 8.87 4.51 -4.03
N GLN A 42 10.18 4.77 -4.08
CA GLN A 42 11.19 3.72 -4.22
C GLN A 42 11.23 2.80 -2.99
N LYS A 43 11.25 3.39 -1.78
CA LYS A 43 11.21 2.64 -0.52
C LYS A 43 9.94 1.79 -0.41
N ALA A 44 8.78 2.35 -0.78
CA ALA A 44 7.51 1.63 -0.77
C ALA A 44 7.50 0.44 -1.74
N GLN A 45 8.06 0.60 -2.95
CA GLN A 45 8.17 -0.51 -3.92
C GLN A 45 9.06 -1.63 -3.39
N LYS A 46 10.24 -1.30 -2.84
CA LYS A 46 11.15 -2.29 -2.24
C LYS A 46 10.48 -3.05 -1.10
N TYR A 47 9.78 -2.34 -0.21
CA TYR A 47 9.05 -2.97 0.89
C TYR A 47 7.96 -3.92 0.42
N LEU A 48 7.15 -3.52 -0.58
CA LEU A 48 6.12 -4.40 -1.14
C LEU A 48 6.72 -5.65 -1.81
N GLY A 49 7.91 -5.55 -2.40
CA GLY A 49 8.68 -6.72 -2.89
C GLY A 49 9.08 -7.66 -1.76
N GLN A 50 9.66 -7.13 -0.68
CA GLN A 50 10.05 -7.91 0.51
C GLN A 50 8.86 -8.57 1.21
N VAL A 51 7.67 -7.98 1.12
CA VAL A 51 6.43 -8.58 1.65
C VAL A 51 5.97 -9.77 0.81
N LEU A 52 6.19 -9.74 -0.51
CA LEU A 52 5.91 -10.89 -1.40
C LEU A 52 6.90 -12.04 -1.17
N GLU A 53 8.15 -11.71 -0.83
CA GLU A 53 9.19 -12.67 -0.43
C GLU A 53 9.05 -13.13 1.02
N HIS A 54 8.02 -12.68 1.74
CA HIS A 54 7.76 -12.99 3.16
C HIS A 54 8.88 -12.58 4.15
N GLN A 55 9.82 -11.73 3.72
CA GLN A 55 10.89 -11.20 4.58
C GLN A 55 10.38 -10.15 5.57
N ARG A 56 9.38 -9.37 5.15
CA ARG A 56 8.72 -8.35 5.98
C ARG A 56 7.22 -8.56 5.98
N ALA A 57 6.56 -8.22 7.08
CA ALA A 57 5.11 -8.37 7.21
C ALA A 57 4.39 -7.02 7.26
N ILE A 58 3.11 -7.03 6.86
CA ILE A 58 2.25 -5.86 6.97
C ILE A 58 1.62 -5.85 8.37
N PRO A 59 1.78 -4.76 9.14
CA PRO A 59 1.17 -4.63 10.45
C PRO A 59 -0.35 -4.46 10.35
N PHE A 60 -1.11 -5.21 11.14
CA PHE A 60 -2.57 -5.07 11.25
C PHE A 60 -2.92 -4.34 12.54
N ARG A 61 -3.35 -3.07 12.43
CA ARG A 61 -3.68 -2.22 13.60
C ARG A 61 -5.16 -2.21 13.93
N ARG A 62 -6.04 -1.97 12.94
CA ARG A 62 -7.49 -1.85 13.20
C ARG A 62 -8.22 -3.18 13.07
N PHE A 63 -7.96 -3.93 11.99
CA PHE A 63 -8.66 -5.18 11.72
C PHE A 63 -7.87 -6.37 12.28
N ASN A 64 -7.75 -6.48 13.60
CA ASN A 64 -6.80 -7.38 14.26
C ASN A 64 -7.42 -8.44 15.19
N SER A 65 -8.74 -8.65 15.18
CA SER A 65 -9.45 -9.49 16.16
C SER A 65 -9.00 -10.96 16.16
N SER A 66 -8.89 -11.62 14.99
CA SER A 66 -8.59 -13.06 14.86
C SER A 66 -7.39 -13.32 13.94
N ILE A 67 -6.29 -12.60 14.18
CA ILE A 67 -5.05 -12.69 13.38
C ILE A 67 -3.91 -13.30 14.23
N GLY A 68 -3.17 -14.22 13.62
CA GLY A 68 -1.96 -14.83 14.19
C GLY A 68 -0.87 -13.81 14.51
N ARG A 69 -0.06 -14.13 15.52
CA ARG A 69 1.07 -13.30 15.96
C ARG A 69 2.32 -13.67 15.17
N THR A 70 3.12 -12.68 14.80
CA THR A 70 4.33 -12.89 13.99
C THR A 70 5.47 -12.01 14.53
N ALA A 71 6.67 -12.58 14.68
CA ALA A 71 7.85 -11.87 15.19
C ALA A 71 8.24 -10.66 14.32
N GLN A 72 8.00 -10.73 13.01
CA GLN A 72 8.25 -9.65 12.05
C GLN A 72 7.41 -8.38 12.33
N GLY A 73 6.34 -8.47 13.11
CA GLY A 73 5.57 -7.30 13.53
C GLY A 73 6.31 -6.40 14.53
N LYS A 74 7.38 -6.90 15.16
CA LYS A 74 8.18 -6.15 16.16
C LYS A 74 8.80 -4.88 15.59
N GLU A 75 9.21 -4.88 14.32
CA GLU A 75 9.73 -3.69 13.62
C GLU A 75 8.73 -2.53 13.62
N PHE A 76 7.43 -2.84 13.59
CA PHE A 76 6.35 -1.86 13.49
C PHE A 76 5.65 -1.61 14.83
N GLY A 77 6.14 -2.21 15.92
CA GLY A 77 5.52 -2.14 17.25
C GLY A 77 4.19 -2.88 17.35
N VAL A 78 3.91 -3.85 16.46
CA VAL A 78 2.64 -4.58 16.42
C VAL A 78 2.86 -6.07 16.60
N THR A 79 2.09 -6.71 17.47
CA THR A 79 2.20 -8.16 17.70
C THR A 79 1.58 -9.00 16.57
N LYS A 80 0.67 -8.41 15.79
CA LYS A 80 -0.14 -9.08 14.75
C LYS A 80 0.21 -8.55 13.36
N ALA A 81 0.68 -9.44 12.48
CA ALA A 81 1.09 -9.09 11.12
C ALA A 81 0.86 -10.27 10.15
N ARG A 82 0.57 -9.97 8.86
CA ARG A 82 0.35 -10.98 7.79
C ARG A 82 0.94 -10.52 6.45
N TRP A 83 0.93 -11.42 5.48
CA TRP A 83 1.36 -11.18 4.09
C TRP A 83 0.18 -11.27 3.10
N PRO A 84 -0.59 -10.19 2.89
CA PRO A 84 -1.70 -10.18 1.93
C PRO A 84 -1.21 -10.04 0.48
N ALA A 85 -0.74 -11.13 -0.13
CA ALA A 85 -0.16 -11.15 -1.49
C ALA A 85 -1.04 -10.49 -2.58
N LYS A 86 -2.36 -10.74 -2.55
CA LYS A 86 -3.30 -10.18 -3.55
C LYS A 86 -3.41 -8.65 -3.45
N SER A 87 -3.43 -8.11 -2.23
CA SER A 87 -3.51 -6.66 -1.99
C SER A 87 -2.18 -5.97 -2.29
N VAL A 88 -1.06 -6.60 -1.94
CA VAL A 88 0.30 -6.08 -2.21
C VAL A 88 0.54 -5.94 -3.72
N LYS A 89 0.18 -6.96 -4.51
CA LYS A 89 0.28 -6.94 -5.98
C LYS A 89 -0.57 -5.85 -6.61
N LEU A 90 -1.72 -5.54 -6.01
CA LEU A 90 -2.57 -4.44 -6.47
C LEU A 90 -1.94 -3.07 -6.16
N SER A 91 -1.44 -2.87 -4.94
CA SER A 91 -0.81 -1.62 -4.52
C SER A 91 0.46 -1.30 -5.33
N SER A 92 1.27 -2.32 -5.66
CA SER A 92 2.44 -2.14 -6.53
C SER A 92 2.03 -1.73 -7.96
N ARG A 93 0.99 -2.36 -8.51
CA ARG A 93 0.46 -2.03 -9.85
C ARG A 93 -0.12 -0.61 -9.93
N GLN A 94 -0.81 -0.15 -8.88
CA GLN A 94 -1.33 1.23 -8.84
C GLN A 94 -0.21 2.27 -8.77
N ARG A 95 0.85 2.05 -7.97
CA ARG A 95 2.01 2.96 -7.95
C ARG A 95 2.83 2.93 -9.24
N GLY A 96 2.90 1.81 -9.95
CA GLY A 96 3.50 1.74 -11.28
C GLY A 96 2.81 2.67 -12.29
N ARG A 97 1.47 2.78 -12.21
CA ARG A 97 0.70 3.73 -13.03
C ARG A 97 0.96 5.18 -12.64
N ILE A 98 1.11 5.48 -11.35
CA ILE A 98 1.48 6.81 -10.84
C ILE A 98 2.88 7.21 -11.33
N ALA A 99 3.84 6.28 -11.27
CA ALA A 99 5.20 6.51 -11.76
C ALA A 99 5.26 6.72 -13.29
N ALA A 100 4.42 5.99 -14.05
CA ALA A 100 4.28 6.17 -15.49
C ALA A 100 3.68 7.55 -15.84
N GLN A 101 2.66 8.02 -15.09
CA GLN A 101 2.08 9.35 -15.30
C GLN A 101 3.09 10.49 -15.09
N LYS A 102 3.98 10.38 -14.08
CA LYS A 102 5.04 11.38 -13.87
C LYS A 102 6.11 11.41 -14.96
N ARG A 103 6.29 10.30 -15.71
CA ARG A 103 7.25 10.21 -16.83
C ARG A 103 6.70 10.73 -18.16
N ILE A 104 5.38 10.78 -18.31
CA ILE A 104 4.71 11.29 -19.53
C ILE A 104 4.48 12.81 -19.43
N ALA A 105 4.41 13.35 -18.21
CA ALA A 105 4.18 14.77 -17.94
C ALA A 105 5.46 15.59 -17.65
N ALA A 106 6.64 15.00 -17.86
CA ALA A 106 7.95 15.66 -17.78
C ALA A 106 8.58 15.65 -19.17
#